data_AF-G1V540-F1
#
_entry.id   AF-G1V540-F1
#
_cell.length_a   1.000
_cell.length_b   1.000
_cell.length_c   1.000
_cell.angle_alpha   90.00
_cell.angle_beta   90.00
_cell.angle_gamma   90.00
#
_symmetry.space_group_name_H-M   'P 1'
#
loop_
_entity.id
_entity.type
_entity.pdbx_description
1 polymer ?
#
loop_
_entity_poly.entity_id
_entity_poly.type
_entity_poly.pdbx_seq_one_letter_code
_entity_poly.pdbx_strand_id
1 'polypeptide(L)'
;MVSSIRKRDARIVPFDVNKIAQAIFRAASSQGGKDYVLSLKIAAEVLERLNEQFEDAVPDVEQVQDLVEKTLIKSGHARTAKAYILYRHQRTKIREMNTRLMTTIRDLTFKDAKDNDLKRENANIDGDTAMGMMLRYGSESSKQFYEMYILNPKHSLAHKNGDIHIHDLDFLSLTTTCCQIDIKTLFKGGFGTGHGFLREPNDIRSYSALACIAIQANQNDQHGGQSIPNFEYGLAPGVAKTFIKELCLILDLYNMESKDDVKAELRAYIEENESILDEKGLAFVREILTKYAPALNIDFAVKKALEYTEKATYQAMEALVHNLNTMHSRAGAQIPFSSINYGTDTSPKAAWSSATCCWPPKRASATARRPSSPSISSR
;
A
#
# COMPACT_ATOMS: atom_id res chain seq x y z
N MET A 1 32.85 46.15 -11.35
CA MET A 1 33.40 44.94 -12.01
C MET A 1 32.86 43.70 -11.32
N VAL A 2 32.33 42.75 -12.09
CA VAL A 2 31.84 41.46 -11.60
C VAL A 2 33.01 40.65 -11.05
N SER A 3 33.12 40.59 -9.73
CA SER A 3 34.16 39.86 -9.00
C SER A 3 33.70 38.47 -8.54
N SER A 4 32.39 38.25 -8.51
CA SER A 4 31.75 37.06 -7.94
C SER A 4 30.58 36.58 -8.78
N ILE A 5 30.26 35.28 -8.67
CA ILE A 5 29.13 34.64 -9.34
C ILE A 5 28.33 33.80 -8.35
N ARG A 6 26.99 33.85 -8.46
CA ARG A 6 26.08 33.05 -7.64
C ARG A 6 25.79 31.71 -8.33
N LYS A 7 26.20 30.61 -7.70
CA LYS A 7 25.87 29.26 -8.16
C LYS A 7 24.40 28.91 -7.87
N ARG A 8 23.90 27.85 -8.53
CA ARG A 8 22.53 27.34 -8.35
C ARG A 8 22.20 26.89 -6.92
N ASP A 9 23.21 26.56 -6.12
CA ASP A 9 23.10 26.23 -4.69
C ASP A 9 23.22 27.46 -3.77
N ALA A 10 22.98 28.65 -4.33
CA ALA A 10 23.11 29.97 -3.71
C ALA A 10 24.51 30.37 -3.23
N ARG A 11 25.54 29.52 -3.38
CA ARG A 11 26.92 29.87 -3.00
C ARG A 11 27.49 30.95 -3.92
N ILE A 12 28.16 31.93 -3.33
CA ILE A 12 28.89 32.98 -4.04
C ILE A 12 30.36 32.53 -4.14
N VAL A 13 30.90 32.49 -5.35
CA VAL A 13 32.31 32.14 -5.60
C VAL A 13 32.99 33.19 -6.48
N PRO A 14 34.33 33.29 -6.47
CA PRO A 14 35.05 34.18 -7.35
C PRO A 14 34.70 33.94 -8.83
N PHE A 15 34.45 35.03 -9.56
CA PHE A 15 34.23 34.98 -11.00
C PHE A 15 35.54 34.71 -11.73
N ASP A 16 35.52 33.81 -12.71
CA ASP A 16 36.69 33.45 -13.52
C ASP A 16 36.31 33.38 -14.99
N VAL A 17 36.73 34.39 -15.75
CA VAL A 17 36.46 34.54 -17.18
C VAL A 17 37.05 33.39 -18.01
N ASN A 18 38.13 32.75 -17.54
CA ASN A 18 38.75 31.64 -18.26
C ASN A 18 37.81 30.43 -18.34
N LYS A 19 36.92 30.25 -17.37
CA LYS A 19 35.90 29.18 -17.43
C LYS A 19 34.92 29.38 -18.57
N ILE A 20 34.59 30.64 -18.89
CA ILE A 20 33.75 30.98 -20.04
C ILE A 20 34.50 30.69 -21.34
N ALA A 21 35.74 31.16 -21.47
CA ALA A 21 36.57 30.91 -22.65
C ALA A 21 36.77 29.41 -22.91
N GLN A 22 37.06 28.62 -21.88
CA GLN A 22 37.18 27.17 -21.99
C GLN A 22 35.88 26.49 -22.41
N ALA A 23 34.73 26.94 -21.90
CA ALA A 23 33.44 26.36 -22.27
C ALA A 23 33.07 26.69 -23.73
N ILE A 24 33.32 27.92 -24.18
CA ILE A 24 33.16 28.35 -25.58
C ILE A 24 34.10 27.54 -26.48
N PHE A 25 35.36 27.41 -26.10
CA PHE A 25 36.35 26.67 -26.87
C PHE A 25 35.95 25.20 -27.04
N ARG A 26 35.52 24.53 -25.97
CA ARG A 26 35.03 23.14 -26.05
C ARG A 26 33.84 23.00 -27.00
N ALA A 27 32.91 23.95 -26.96
CA ALA A 27 31.79 23.98 -27.90
C ALA A 27 32.28 24.19 -29.34
N ALA A 28 33.22 25.11 -29.57
CA ALA A 28 33.79 25.39 -30.88
C ALA A 28 34.58 24.19 -31.43
N SER A 29 35.39 23.53 -30.60
CA SER A 29 36.16 22.33 -30.97
C SER A 29 35.27 21.15 -31.32
N SER A 30 34.12 21.00 -30.68
CA SER A 30 33.13 19.98 -31.09
C SER A 30 32.57 20.20 -32.50
N GLN A 31 32.70 21.41 -33.05
CA GLN A 31 32.31 21.80 -34.41
C GLN A 31 33.52 21.97 -35.35
N GLY A 32 34.71 21.53 -34.94
CA GLY A 32 35.95 21.60 -35.73
C GLY A 32 36.79 22.86 -35.53
N GLY A 33 36.40 23.76 -34.62
CA GLY A 33 37.13 25.00 -34.31
C GLY A 33 38.39 24.78 -33.46
N LYS A 34 39.49 25.46 -33.79
CA LYS A 34 40.78 25.34 -33.08
C LYS A 34 41.28 26.66 -32.47
N ASP A 35 40.54 27.74 -32.65
CA ASP A 35 40.97 29.08 -32.24
C ASP A 35 40.56 29.38 -30.78
N TYR A 36 41.50 29.17 -29.87
CA TYR A 36 41.33 29.55 -28.46
C TYR A 36 41.36 31.07 -28.25
N VAL A 37 42.08 31.81 -29.10
CA VAL A 37 42.19 33.28 -29.01
C VAL A 37 40.83 33.92 -29.29
N LEU A 38 40.11 33.41 -30.29
CA LEU A 38 38.74 33.83 -30.56
C LEU A 38 37.80 33.54 -29.38
N SER A 39 37.97 32.40 -28.71
CA SER A 39 37.18 32.05 -27.52
C SER A 39 37.44 33.01 -26.34
N LEU A 40 38.68 33.46 -26.16
CA LEU A 40 39.04 34.49 -25.19
C LEU A 40 38.44 35.86 -25.52
N LYS A 41 38.45 36.26 -26.81
CA LYS A 41 37.83 37.51 -27.26
C LYS A 41 36.34 37.54 -26.96
N ILE A 42 35.62 36.46 -27.28
CA ILE A 42 34.18 36.34 -27.00
C ILE A 42 33.92 36.32 -25.48
N ALA A 43 34.77 35.65 -24.69
CA ALA A 43 34.64 35.66 -23.23
C ALA A 43 34.87 37.07 -22.63
N ALA A 44 35.77 37.87 -23.21
CA ALA A 44 35.97 39.27 -22.81
C ALA A 44 34.75 40.14 -23.17
N GLU A 45 34.16 39.96 -24.35
CA GLU A 45 32.91 40.63 -24.75
C GLU A 45 31.74 40.28 -23.80
N VAL A 46 31.65 39.01 -23.39
CA VAL A 46 30.67 38.57 -22.38
C VAL A 46 30.93 39.26 -21.03
N LEU A 47 32.19 39.38 -20.61
CA LEU A 47 32.55 40.05 -19.35
C LEU A 47 32.20 41.54 -19.37
N GLU A 48 32.45 42.23 -20.48
CA GLU A 48 32.08 43.63 -20.66
C GLU A 48 30.56 43.82 -20.48
N ARG A 49 29.77 43.00 -21.19
CA ARG A 49 28.30 43.01 -21.05
C ARG A 49 27.80 42.62 -19.66
N LEU A 50 28.49 41.71 -18.97
CA LEU A 50 28.18 41.38 -17.57
C LEU A 50 28.41 42.59 -16.67
N ASN A 51 29.50 43.33 -16.87
CA ASN A 51 29.80 44.53 -16.08
C ASN A 51 28.78 45.64 -16.34
N GLU A 52 28.33 45.81 -17.57
CA GLU A 52 27.28 46.78 -17.93
C GLU A 52 25.91 46.41 -17.32
N GLN A 53 25.55 45.13 -17.35
CA GLN A 53 24.21 44.68 -16.94
C GLN A 53 24.09 44.46 -15.41
N PHE A 54 25.21 44.22 -14.71
CA PHE A 54 25.24 43.82 -13.30
C PHE A 54 26.23 44.67 -12.49
N GLU A 55 26.05 46.00 -12.53
CA GLU A 55 26.94 46.96 -11.88
C GLU A 55 26.98 46.79 -10.34
N ASP A 56 25.80 46.59 -9.72
CA ASP A 56 25.63 46.42 -8.26
C ASP A 56 25.10 45.03 -7.84
N ALA A 57 24.98 44.10 -8.79
CA ALA A 57 24.37 42.79 -8.55
C ALA A 57 25.33 41.64 -8.86
N VAL A 58 25.23 40.55 -8.11
CA VAL A 58 25.97 39.32 -8.40
C VAL A 58 25.17 38.49 -9.41
N PRO A 59 25.65 38.29 -10.65
CA PRO A 59 24.94 37.50 -11.64
C PRO A 59 24.87 36.03 -11.21
N ASP A 60 23.76 35.38 -11.56
CA ASP A 60 23.63 33.94 -11.42
C ASP A 60 24.26 33.19 -12.61
N VAL A 61 24.51 31.90 -12.40
CA VAL A 61 25.11 31.03 -13.41
C VAL A 61 24.28 30.90 -14.70
N GLU A 62 22.96 31.09 -14.66
CA GLU A 62 22.10 31.02 -15.85
C GLU A 62 22.18 32.31 -16.66
N GLN A 63 22.16 33.46 -16.00
CA GLN A 63 22.33 34.79 -16.59
C GLN A 63 23.65 34.89 -17.35
N VAL A 64 24.75 34.38 -16.77
CA VAL A 64 26.05 34.31 -17.46
C VAL A 64 25.96 33.41 -18.70
N GLN A 65 25.32 32.25 -18.60
CA GLN A 65 25.18 31.33 -19.74
C GLN A 65 24.33 31.91 -20.88
N ASP A 66 23.23 32.58 -20.56
CA ASP A 66 22.34 33.21 -21.54
C ASP A 66 23.03 34.36 -22.26
N LEU A 67 23.89 35.09 -21.55
CA LEU A 67 24.68 36.14 -22.17
C LEU A 67 25.79 35.59 -23.08
N VAL A 68 26.40 34.46 -22.71
CA VAL A 68 27.32 33.73 -23.61
C VAL A 68 26.61 33.29 -24.89
N GLU A 69 25.40 32.73 -24.77
CA GLU A 69 24.58 32.32 -25.92
C GLU A 69 24.27 33.50 -26.85
N LYS A 70 23.73 34.59 -26.29
CA LYS A 70 23.41 35.81 -27.04
C LYS A 70 24.64 36.38 -27.73
N THR A 71 25.79 36.38 -27.06
CA THR A 71 27.03 36.92 -27.61
C THR A 71 27.55 36.04 -28.75
N LEU A 72 27.54 34.71 -28.60
CA LEU A 72 27.91 33.80 -29.70
C LEU A 72 27.01 33.95 -30.93
N ILE A 73 25.70 34.19 -30.74
CA ILE A 73 24.77 34.40 -31.85
C ILE A 73 25.03 35.75 -32.54
N LYS A 74 25.15 36.84 -31.76
CA LYS A 74 25.41 38.19 -32.29
C LYS A 74 26.74 38.29 -33.05
N SER A 75 27.77 37.59 -32.58
CA SER A 75 29.09 37.59 -33.20
C SER A 75 29.20 36.60 -34.39
N GLY A 76 28.07 36.08 -34.89
CA GLY A 76 28.01 35.24 -36.10
C GLY A 76 28.37 33.76 -35.89
N HIS A 77 28.57 33.32 -34.65
CA HIS A 77 28.98 31.96 -34.30
C HIS A 77 27.79 31.05 -33.94
N ALA A 78 26.72 31.09 -34.74
CA ALA A 78 25.48 30.36 -34.47
C ALA A 78 25.67 28.84 -34.31
N ARG A 79 26.57 28.22 -35.07
CA ARG A 79 26.90 26.78 -34.92
C ARG A 79 27.52 26.47 -33.56
N THR A 80 28.46 27.31 -33.11
CA THR A 80 29.09 27.20 -31.79
C THR A 80 28.08 27.46 -30.67
N ALA A 81 27.20 28.45 -30.83
CA ALA A 81 26.11 28.72 -29.89
C ALA A 81 25.22 27.48 -29.69
N LYS A 82 24.78 26.84 -30.78
CA LYS A 82 23.98 25.60 -30.71
C LYS A 82 24.72 24.47 -29.97
N ALA A 83 26.00 24.26 -30.28
CA ALA A 83 26.82 23.26 -29.60
C ALA A 83 26.99 23.57 -28.09
N TYR A 84 27.15 24.84 -27.74
CA TYR A 84 27.21 25.31 -26.35
C TYR A 84 25.89 25.06 -25.60
N ILE A 85 24.75 25.38 -26.22
CA ILE A 85 23.40 25.15 -25.66
C ILE A 85 23.17 23.65 -25.41
N LEU A 86 23.51 22.79 -26.38
CA LEU A 86 23.35 21.34 -26.24
C LEU A 86 24.26 20.78 -25.14
N TYR A 87 25.51 21.23 -25.08
CA TYR A 87 26.45 20.82 -24.03
C TYR A 87 25.98 21.21 -22.62
N ARG A 88 25.47 22.44 -22.41
CA ARG A 88 24.92 22.85 -21.10
C ARG A 88 23.70 22.03 -20.72
N HIS A 89 22.83 21.72 -21.69
CA HIS A 89 21.63 20.92 -21.46
C HIS A 89 22.01 19.51 -21.03
N GLN A 90 22.98 18.89 -21.71
CA GLN A 90 23.47 17.56 -21.36
C GLN A 90 24.18 17.54 -20.00
N ARG A 91 24.94 18.57 -19.65
CA ARG A 91 25.56 18.71 -18.32
C ARG A 91 24.53 18.93 -17.21
N THR A 92 23.45 19.65 -17.49
CA THR A 92 22.33 19.83 -16.55
C THR A 92 21.64 18.50 -16.31
N LYS A 93 21.29 17.77 -17.38
CA LYS A 93 20.71 16.43 -17.31
C LYS A 93 21.59 15.45 -16.51
N ILE A 94 22.91 15.43 -16.75
CA ILE A 94 23.84 14.57 -15.98
C ILE A 94 23.83 14.94 -14.49
N ARG A 95 23.78 16.24 -14.13
CA ARG A 95 23.73 16.66 -12.73
C ARG A 95 22.42 16.27 -12.06
N GLU A 96 21.29 16.40 -12.77
CA GLU A 96 19.98 15.95 -12.30
C GLU A 96 19.94 14.43 -12.10
N MET A 97 20.51 13.67 -13.04
CA MET A 97 20.66 12.21 -12.93
C MET A 97 21.59 11.79 -11.79
N ASN A 98 22.58 12.62 -11.43
CA ASN A 98 23.51 12.37 -10.33
C ASN A 98 22.97 12.87 -8.97
N THR A 99 21.72 13.33 -8.89
CA THR A 99 21.09 13.53 -7.57
C THR A 99 20.99 12.18 -6.86
N ARG A 100 21.06 12.21 -5.52
CA ARG A 100 20.96 10.99 -4.70
C ARG A 100 19.71 10.17 -5.06
N LEU A 101 18.55 10.83 -5.18
CA LEU A 101 17.29 10.17 -5.55
C LEU A 101 17.37 9.46 -6.90
N MET A 102 17.80 10.16 -7.95
CA MET A 102 17.84 9.59 -9.30
C MET A 102 18.86 8.47 -9.42
N THR A 103 19.95 8.54 -8.65
CA THR A 103 20.92 7.44 -8.53
C THR A 103 20.28 6.24 -7.84
N THR A 104 19.55 6.44 -6.74
CA THR A 104 18.81 5.38 -6.04
C THR A 104 17.75 4.74 -6.95
N ILE A 105 16.94 5.54 -7.64
CA ILE A 105 15.91 5.06 -8.57
C ILE A 105 16.55 4.24 -9.69
N ARG A 106 17.63 4.74 -10.33
CA ARG A 106 18.35 4.00 -11.38
C ARG A 106 18.88 2.67 -10.85
N ASP A 107 19.49 2.67 -9.67
CA ASP A 107 20.06 1.48 -9.08
C ASP A 107 18.97 0.46 -8.68
N LEU A 108 17.80 0.93 -8.25
CA LEU A 108 16.61 0.10 -8.09
C LEU A 108 16.15 -0.47 -9.45
N THR A 109 16.13 0.32 -10.53
CA THR A 109 15.66 -0.14 -11.85
C THR A 109 16.56 -1.21 -12.47
N PHE A 110 17.88 -1.04 -12.39
CA PHE A 110 18.82 -1.78 -13.25
C PHE A 110 19.72 -2.77 -12.50
N LYS A 111 19.73 -2.79 -11.17
CA LYS A 111 20.48 -3.81 -10.40
C LYS A 111 19.53 -4.91 -9.96
N ASP A 112 20.00 -6.15 -9.99
CA ASP A 112 19.28 -7.30 -9.45
C ASP A 112 19.11 -7.18 -7.92
N ALA A 113 18.05 -7.77 -7.35
CA ALA A 113 17.81 -7.72 -5.89
C ALA A 113 18.94 -8.34 -5.05
N LYS A 114 19.73 -9.26 -5.63
CA LYS A 114 20.90 -9.85 -4.96
C LYS A 114 21.99 -8.82 -4.67
N ASP A 115 22.08 -7.78 -5.51
CA ASP A 115 23.14 -6.78 -5.48
C ASP A 115 22.65 -5.42 -4.96
N ASN A 116 21.41 -5.34 -4.47
CA ASN A 116 20.82 -4.11 -3.95
C ASN A 116 19.98 -4.36 -2.69
N ASP A 117 20.55 -4.04 -1.52
CA ASP A 117 19.89 -4.19 -0.22
C ASP A 117 18.59 -3.39 -0.10
N LEU A 118 18.43 -2.29 -0.84
CA LEU A 118 17.20 -1.50 -0.84
C LEU A 118 16.02 -2.28 -1.44
N LYS A 119 16.27 -3.22 -2.35
CA LYS A 119 15.22 -4.13 -2.85
C LYS A 119 14.79 -5.16 -1.79
N ARG A 120 15.64 -5.43 -0.79
CA ARG A 120 15.47 -6.50 0.22
C ARG A 120 15.08 -6.00 1.61
N GLU A 121 14.95 -4.69 1.82
CA GLU A 121 14.63 -4.06 3.12
C GLU A 121 13.32 -4.60 3.74
N ASN A 122 12.36 -5.05 2.92
CA ASN A 122 11.10 -5.62 3.39
C ASN A 122 10.98 -7.07 2.89
N ALA A 123 11.07 -8.02 3.81
CA ALA A 123 11.04 -9.46 3.50
C ALA A 123 9.71 -9.94 2.89
N ASN A 124 8.64 -9.14 3.00
CA ASN A 124 7.32 -9.48 2.49
C ASN A 124 6.99 -8.80 1.16
N ILE A 125 7.90 -7.98 0.61
CA ILE A 125 7.77 -7.35 -0.70
C ILE A 125 8.76 -7.99 -1.67
N ASP A 126 8.25 -8.51 -2.79
CA ASP A 126 9.11 -8.89 -3.90
C ASP A 126 9.52 -7.64 -4.70
N GLY A 127 10.72 -7.14 -4.37
CA GLY A 127 11.32 -5.96 -4.97
C GLY A 127 11.67 -6.09 -6.45
N ASP A 128 11.52 -7.26 -7.08
CA ASP A 128 11.73 -7.43 -8.52
C ASP A 128 10.42 -7.47 -9.32
N THR A 129 9.26 -7.49 -8.65
CA THR A 129 7.97 -7.34 -9.32
C THR A 129 7.73 -5.90 -9.75
N ALA A 130 6.97 -5.69 -10.84
CA ALA A 130 6.67 -4.35 -11.34
C ALA A 130 6.03 -3.44 -10.26
N MET A 131 5.13 -4.00 -9.45
CA MET A 131 4.46 -3.25 -8.39
C MET A 131 5.33 -3.07 -7.14
N GLY A 132 6.15 -4.07 -6.78
CA GLY A 132 7.17 -3.92 -5.74
C GLY A 132 8.15 -2.80 -6.08
N MET A 133 8.58 -2.72 -7.33
CA MET A 133 9.45 -1.65 -7.85
C MET A 133 8.79 -0.27 -7.79
N MET A 134 7.53 -0.15 -8.22
CA MET A 134 6.79 1.11 -8.11
C MET A 134 6.65 1.57 -6.66
N LEU A 135 6.34 0.64 -5.74
CA LEU A 135 6.28 0.93 -4.31
C LEU A 135 7.63 1.43 -3.78
N ARG A 136 8.75 0.82 -4.21
CA ARG A 136 10.10 1.27 -3.83
C ARG A 136 10.44 2.67 -4.33
N TYR A 137 10.06 3.01 -5.57
CA TYR A 137 10.23 4.38 -6.06
C TYR A 137 9.43 5.38 -5.21
N GLY A 138 8.19 5.04 -4.86
CA GLY A 138 7.36 5.83 -3.97
C GLY A 138 7.99 6.01 -2.59
N SER A 139 8.47 4.91 -1.98
CA SER A 139 9.09 4.94 -0.65
C SER A 139 10.34 5.81 -0.62
N GLU A 140 11.28 5.62 -1.54
CA GLU A 140 12.54 6.39 -1.54
C GLU A 140 12.30 7.88 -1.85
N SER A 141 11.37 8.18 -2.76
CA SER A 141 10.98 9.56 -3.06
C SER A 141 10.33 10.24 -1.86
N SER A 142 9.46 9.53 -1.14
CA SER A 142 8.74 10.03 0.03
C SER A 142 9.69 10.27 1.21
N LYS A 143 10.58 9.31 1.52
CA LYS A 143 11.62 9.47 2.56
C LYS A 143 12.45 10.73 2.31
N GLN A 144 12.95 10.92 1.09
CA GLN A 144 13.73 12.11 0.75
C GLN A 144 12.91 13.40 0.86
N PHE A 145 11.66 13.39 0.39
CA PHE A 145 10.78 14.55 0.51
C PHE A 145 10.55 14.94 1.97
N TYR A 146 10.27 13.98 2.85
CA TYR A 146 10.03 14.26 4.26
C TYR A 146 11.27 14.77 4.98
N GLU A 147 12.43 14.18 4.73
CA GLU A 147 13.69 14.67 5.29
C GLU A 147 14.03 16.11 4.89
N MET A 148 13.67 16.50 3.67
CA MET A 148 14.00 17.81 3.11
C MET A 148 13.00 18.90 3.49
N TYR A 149 11.71 18.58 3.57
CA TYR A 149 10.64 19.58 3.61
C TYR A 149 9.69 19.47 4.81
N ILE A 150 9.56 18.30 5.44
CA ILE A 150 8.56 18.08 6.50
C ILE A 150 9.21 17.94 7.88
N LEU A 151 10.25 17.14 7.99
CA LEU A 151 10.89 16.87 9.27
C LEU A 151 11.69 18.08 9.75
N ASN A 152 11.66 18.30 11.07
CA ASN A 152 12.59 19.22 11.70
C ASN A 152 14.03 18.74 11.41
N PRO A 153 14.95 19.64 10.99
CA PRO A 153 16.34 19.26 10.69
C PRO A 153 17.05 18.50 11.81
N LYS A 154 16.73 18.80 13.08
CA LYS A 154 17.27 18.06 14.23
C LYS A 154 16.81 16.61 14.27
N HIS A 155 15.53 16.35 13.99
CA HIS A 155 14.97 14.99 13.98
C HIS A 155 15.46 14.20 12.75
N SER A 156 15.55 14.86 11.59
CA SER A 156 16.11 14.28 10.37
C SER A 156 17.58 13.85 10.58
N LEU A 157 18.38 14.69 11.23
CA LEU A 157 19.77 14.35 11.56
C LEU A 157 19.86 13.21 12.58
N ALA A 158 19.06 13.25 13.65
CA ALA A 158 19.01 12.18 14.65
C ALA A 158 18.59 10.83 14.04
N HIS A 159 17.64 10.84 13.10
CA HIS A 159 17.25 9.62 12.38
C HIS A 159 18.39 9.08 11.49
N LYS A 160 19.07 9.96 10.75
CA LYS A 160 20.21 9.58 9.89
C LYS A 160 21.41 9.05 10.65
N ASN A 161 21.66 9.59 11.84
CA ASN A 161 22.75 9.16 12.71
C ASN A 161 22.42 7.88 13.49
N GLY A 162 21.15 7.44 13.48
CA GLY A 162 20.68 6.29 14.25
C GLY A 162 20.42 6.60 15.74
N ASP A 163 20.41 7.87 16.13
CA ASP A 163 20.05 8.30 17.50
C ASP A 163 18.56 8.01 17.80
N ILE A 164 17.71 8.11 16.77
CA ILE A 164 16.30 7.72 16.80
C ILE A 164 15.93 6.94 15.53
N HIS A 165 14.82 6.20 15.59
CA HIS A 165 14.24 5.57 14.42
C HIS A 165 12.80 6.05 14.21
N ILE A 166 12.54 6.75 13.10
CA ILE A 166 11.20 7.13 12.69
C ILE A 166 10.62 5.97 11.90
N HIS A 167 9.71 5.22 12.51
CA HIS A 167 9.04 4.08 11.89
C HIS A 167 8.21 4.52 10.68
N ASP A 168 8.23 3.70 9.62
CA ASP A 168 7.44 3.88 8.41
C ASP A 168 7.52 5.30 7.83
N LEU A 169 8.73 5.87 7.84
CA LEU A 169 8.99 7.25 7.39
C LEU A 169 8.43 7.50 5.98
N ASP A 170 8.46 6.51 5.10
CA ASP A 170 7.90 6.58 3.75
C ASP A 170 6.39 6.84 3.69
N PHE A 171 5.65 6.60 4.77
CA PHE A 171 4.20 6.84 4.88
C PHE A 171 3.82 7.98 5.84
N LEU A 172 4.79 8.66 6.44
CA LEU A 172 4.63 9.59 7.57
C LEU A 172 3.45 10.58 7.47
N SER A 173 3.20 11.13 6.27
CA SER A 173 2.13 12.13 6.06
C SER A 173 0.94 11.63 5.27
N LEU A 174 0.95 10.35 4.86
CA LEU A 174 -0.06 9.78 3.98
C LEU A 174 -1.16 9.04 4.74
N THR A 175 -0.79 8.33 5.81
CA THR A 175 -1.72 7.46 6.52
C THR A 175 -1.36 7.25 7.99
N THR A 176 -2.31 6.72 8.75
CA THR A 176 -2.13 6.09 10.04
C THR A 176 -1.50 4.70 9.95
N THR A 177 -1.12 4.16 11.10
CA THR A 177 -0.39 2.90 11.26
C THR A 177 -1.31 1.67 11.26
N CYS A 178 -1.79 1.22 12.43
CA CYS A 178 -2.55 -0.03 12.58
C CYS A 178 -4.03 0.25 12.89
N CYS A 179 -4.89 -0.73 12.65
CA CYS A 179 -6.31 -0.66 13.02
C CYS A 179 -6.83 -1.98 13.58
N GLN A 180 -7.71 -1.87 14.58
CA GLN A 180 -8.54 -2.96 15.07
C GLN A 180 -9.93 -2.78 14.47
N ILE A 181 -10.30 -3.70 13.59
CA ILE A 181 -11.53 -3.65 12.81
C ILE A 181 -12.64 -4.35 13.60
N ASP A 182 -13.61 -3.58 14.09
CA ASP A 182 -14.85 -4.15 14.63
C ASP A 182 -15.80 -4.54 13.50
N ILE A 183 -15.70 -5.81 13.08
CA ILE A 183 -16.50 -6.35 11.99
C ILE A 183 -17.99 -6.45 12.33
N LYS A 184 -18.37 -6.49 13.62
CA LYS A 184 -19.78 -6.53 14.03
C LYS A 184 -20.48 -5.23 13.64
N THR A 185 -19.83 -4.11 13.92
CA THR A 185 -20.32 -2.78 13.54
C THR A 185 -20.19 -2.56 12.03
N LEU A 186 -19.05 -2.94 11.43
CA LEU A 186 -18.79 -2.75 10.00
C LEU A 186 -19.79 -3.47 9.08
N PHE A 187 -20.21 -4.67 9.44
CA PHE A 187 -21.11 -5.46 8.59
C PHE A 187 -22.56 -5.00 8.65
N LYS A 188 -22.98 -4.32 9.74
CA LYS A 188 -24.35 -3.86 9.91
C LYS A 188 -24.71 -2.83 8.84
N GLY A 189 -25.70 -3.13 8.01
CA GLY A 189 -26.08 -2.27 6.88
C GLY A 189 -25.10 -2.30 5.69
N GLY A 190 -24.01 -3.05 5.78
CA GLY A 190 -22.97 -3.11 4.75
C GLY A 190 -21.93 -1.99 4.85
N PHE A 191 -20.90 -2.04 3.98
CA PHE A 191 -19.81 -1.06 3.96
C PHE A 191 -19.28 -0.82 2.54
N GLY A 192 -18.65 0.34 2.34
CA GLY A 192 -18.02 0.70 1.07
C GLY A 192 -16.50 0.53 1.12
N THR A 193 -15.90 0.14 -0.01
CA THR A 193 -14.44 0.03 -0.18
C THR A 193 -13.88 1.10 -1.11
N GLY A 194 -14.59 2.22 -1.27
CA GLY A 194 -14.28 3.30 -2.20
C GLY A 194 -14.75 3.07 -3.65
N HIS A 195 -14.68 1.82 -4.14
CA HIS A 195 -15.07 1.47 -5.52
C HIS A 195 -16.41 0.72 -5.64
N GLY A 196 -17.08 0.46 -4.52
CA GLY A 196 -18.36 -0.23 -4.49
C GLY A 196 -18.92 -0.33 -3.08
N PHE A 197 -20.22 -0.64 -2.99
CA PHE A 197 -20.92 -0.84 -1.73
C PHE A 197 -21.27 -2.33 -1.55
N LEU A 198 -20.84 -2.90 -0.44
CA LEU A 198 -21.08 -4.30 -0.07
C LEU A 198 -22.26 -4.34 0.89
N ARG A 199 -23.25 -5.18 0.60
CA ARG A 199 -24.42 -5.37 1.46
C ARG A 199 -24.06 -6.19 2.70
N GLU A 200 -24.89 -6.07 3.73
CA GLU A 200 -24.77 -6.90 4.93
C GLU A 200 -24.75 -8.40 4.57
N PRO A 201 -23.77 -9.17 5.08
CA PRO A 201 -23.66 -10.59 4.79
C PRO A 201 -24.80 -11.40 5.43
N ASN A 202 -25.20 -12.46 4.72
CA ASN A 202 -26.35 -13.31 5.07
C ASN A 202 -25.99 -14.79 5.26
N ASP A 203 -24.72 -15.17 5.14
CA ASP A 203 -24.21 -16.51 5.48
C ASP A 203 -22.72 -16.46 5.83
N ILE A 204 -22.22 -17.49 6.52
CA ILE A 204 -20.85 -17.56 7.02
C ILE A 204 -19.78 -17.40 5.93
N ARG A 205 -20.06 -17.85 4.70
CA ARG A 205 -19.13 -17.68 3.56
C ARG A 205 -19.01 -16.21 3.19
N SER A 206 -20.13 -15.50 3.13
CA SER A 206 -20.16 -14.07 2.86
C SER A 206 -19.49 -13.27 3.99
N TYR A 207 -19.76 -13.62 5.25
CA TYR A 207 -19.10 -13.00 6.40
C TYR A 207 -17.56 -13.16 6.34
N SER A 208 -17.09 -14.38 6.06
CA SER A 208 -15.67 -14.69 5.89
C SER A 208 -15.04 -13.90 4.73
N ALA A 209 -15.68 -13.89 3.56
CA ALA A 209 -15.17 -13.17 2.40
C ALA A 209 -15.09 -11.65 2.65
N LEU A 210 -16.13 -11.06 3.26
CA LEU A 210 -16.15 -9.64 3.61
C LEU A 210 -15.13 -9.28 4.68
N ALA A 211 -14.84 -10.18 5.63
CA ALA A 211 -13.77 -9.96 6.61
C ALA A 211 -12.41 -9.85 5.92
N CYS A 212 -12.12 -10.72 4.93
CA CYS A 212 -10.89 -10.62 4.18
C CYS A 212 -10.83 -9.35 3.32
N ILE A 213 -11.95 -8.93 2.71
CA ILE A 213 -12.04 -7.68 1.95
C ILE A 213 -11.81 -6.48 2.87
N ALA A 214 -12.39 -6.46 4.07
CA ALA A 214 -12.19 -5.38 5.03
C ALA A 214 -10.71 -5.24 5.43
N ILE A 215 -10.05 -6.36 5.75
CA ILE A 215 -8.60 -6.40 6.02
C ILE A 215 -7.80 -5.88 4.83
N GLN A 216 -8.09 -6.37 3.62
CA GLN A 216 -7.35 -6.00 2.41
C GLN A 216 -7.52 -4.52 2.05
N ALA A 217 -8.75 -4.02 2.09
CA ALA A 217 -9.05 -2.63 1.79
C ALA A 217 -8.32 -1.71 2.79
N ASN A 218 -8.40 -2.02 4.08
CA ASN A 218 -7.74 -1.19 5.10
C ASN A 218 -6.21 -1.27 5.02
N GLN A 219 -5.64 -2.42 4.65
CA GLN A 219 -4.20 -2.56 4.41
C GLN A 219 -3.69 -1.75 3.21
N ASN A 220 -4.54 -1.46 2.22
CA ASN A 220 -4.17 -0.60 1.10
C ASN A 220 -4.11 0.87 1.50
N ASP A 221 -4.96 1.27 2.45
CA ASP A 221 -4.99 2.65 2.94
C ASP A 221 -4.03 2.88 4.12
N GLN A 222 -3.63 1.83 4.86
CA GLN A 222 -2.78 1.93 6.05
C GLN A 222 -1.47 1.13 5.96
N HIS A 223 -0.42 1.66 6.60
CA HIS A 223 0.93 1.08 6.53
C HIS A 223 1.27 0.11 7.68
N GLY A 224 0.39 -0.06 8.66
CA GLY A 224 0.57 -1.00 9.76
C GLY A 224 -0.22 -2.29 9.58
N GLY A 225 -0.37 -3.04 10.68
CA GLY A 225 -1.14 -4.27 10.74
C GLY A 225 -2.61 -4.06 10.98
N GLN A 226 -3.40 -4.99 10.43
CA GLN A 226 -4.86 -5.00 10.55
C GLN A 226 -5.28 -6.16 11.44
N SER A 227 -6.13 -5.89 12.41
CA SER A 227 -6.57 -6.88 13.38
C SER A 227 -8.08 -6.99 13.43
N ILE A 228 -8.60 -8.21 13.57
CA ILE A 228 -9.99 -8.43 13.99
C ILE A 228 -9.94 -9.02 15.40
N PRO A 229 -10.13 -8.18 16.45
CA PRO A 229 -9.98 -8.60 17.83
C PRO A 229 -11.15 -9.46 18.34
N ASN A 230 -12.33 -9.30 17.76
CA ASN A 230 -13.58 -9.96 18.16
C ASN A 230 -14.09 -10.92 17.08
N PHE A 231 -13.18 -11.64 16.43
CA PHE A 231 -13.47 -12.39 15.20
C PHE A 231 -14.61 -13.40 15.36
N GLU A 232 -14.57 -14.21 16.41
CA GLU A 232 -15.60 -15.20 16.72
C GLU A 232 -16.98 -14.57 16.92
N TYR A 233 -17.06 -13.51 17.75
CA TYR A 233 -18.28 -12.74 17.99
C TYR A 233 -18.82 -12.09 16.72
N GLY A 234 -17.93 -11.56 15.88
CA GLY A 234 -18.28 -10.90 14.63
C GLY A 234 -18.77 -11.85 13.54
N LEU A 235 -18.30 -13.10 13.54
CA LEU A 235 -18.71 -14.13 12.59
C LEU A 235 -19.88 -14.99 13.07
N ALA A 236 -20.14 -15.07 14.39
CA ALA A 236 -21.21 -15.87 14.97
C ALA A 236 -22.61 -15.62 14.34
N PRO A 237 -23.01 -14.38 14.00
CA PRO A 237 -24.25 -14.14 13.27
C PRO A 237 -24.28 -14.83 11.90
N GLY A 238 -23.14 -14.90 11.21
CA GLY A 238 -23.00 -15.62 9.94
C GLY A 238 -23.29 -17.11 10.07
N VAL A 239 -22.80 -17.74 11.13
CA VAL A 239 -23.08 -19.17 11.43
C VAL A 239 -24.57 -19.38 11.70
N ALA A 240 -25.19 -18.49 12.49
CA ALA A 240 -26.63 -18.55 12.79
C ALA A 240 -27.50 -18.40 11.53
N LYS A 241 -27.20 -17.41 10.68
CA LYS A 241 -27.90 -17.20 9.41
C LYS A 241 -27.70 -18.38 8.46
N THR A 242 -26.53 -19.01 8.46
CA THR A 242 -26.27 -20.25 7.71
C THR A 242 -27.12 -21.40 8.22
N PHE A 243 -27.23 -21.62 9.54
CA PHE A 243 -28.09 -22.67 10.09
C PHE A 243 -29.54 -22.53 9.64
N ILE A 244 -30.11 -21.33 9.74
CA ILE A 244 -31.48 -21.06 9.25
C ILE A 244 -31.58 -21.35 7.75
N LYS A 245 -30.58 -20.94 6.95
CA LYS A 245 -30.53 -21.19 5.50
C LYS A 245 -30.52 -22.69 5.17
N GLU A 246 -29.69 -23.48 5.85
CA GLU A 246 -29.61 -24.93 5.64
C GLU A 246 -30.90 -25.63 6.10
N LEU A 247 -31.50 -25.19 7.20
CA LEU A 247 -32.78 -25.72 7.65
C LEU A 247 -33.89 -25.41 6.64
N CYS A 248 -33.98 -24.17 6.15
CA CYS A 248 -34.92 -23.78 5.10
C CYS A 248 -34.73 -24.60 3.82
N LEU A 249 -33.49 -24.92 3.44
CA LEU A 249 -33.22 -25.78 2.30
C LEU A 249 -33.77 -27.20 2.51
N ILE A 250 -33.66 -27.75 3.72
CA ILE A 250 -34.29 -29.03 4.06
C ILE A 250 -35.82 -28.93 3.92
N LEU A 251 -36.44 -27.89 4.48
CA LEU A 251 -37.89 -27.67 4.35
C LEU A 251 -38.34 -27.58 2.89
N ASP A 252 -37.57 -26.88 2.05
CA ASP A 252 -37.79 -26.80 0.61
C ASP A 252 -37.74 -28.17 -0.07
N LEU A 253 -36.78 -29.04 0.30
CA LEU A 253 -36.67 -30.40 -0.25
C LEU A 253 -37.88 -31.28 0.09
N TYR A 254 -38.58 -30.99 1.19
CA TYR A 254 -39.84 -31.63 1.56
C TYR A 254 -41.07 -30.88 1.01
N ASN A 255 -40.90 -29.87 0.15
CA ASN A 255 -41.94 -29.01 -0.41
C ASN A 255 -42.84 -28.36 0.65
N MET A 256 -42.26 -27.92 1.76
CA MET A 256 -43.02 -27.28 2.84
C MET A 256 -43.29 -25.80 2.53
N GLU A 257 -44.55 -25.45 2.32
CA GLU A 257 -45.00 -24.08 2.07
C GLU A 257 -44.72 -23.13 3.26
N SER A 258 -44.67 -23.69 4.49
CA SER A 258 -44.43 -22.95 5.74
C SER A 258 -42.98 -22.52 5.96
N LYS A 259 -42.06 -22.80 5.02
CA LYS A 259 -40.64 -22.46 5.16
C LYS A 259 -40.41 -20.97 5.44
N ASP A 260 -41.12 -20.09 4.75
CA ASP A 260 -40.90 -18.65 4.89
C ASP A 260 -41.38 -18.13 6.25
N ASP A 261 -42.44 -18.72 6.81
CA ASP A 261 -42.91 -18.44 8.18
C ASP A 261 -41.89 -18.93 9.22
N VAL A 262 -41.39 -20.16 9.07
CA VAL A 262 -40.31 -20.69 9.93
C VAL A 262 -39.09 -19.76 9.87
N LYS A 263 -38.67 -19.36 8.66
CA LYS A 263 -37.53 -18.47 8.47
C LYS A 263 -37.72 -17.12 9.16
N ALA A 264 -38.92 -16.55 9.10
CA ALA A 264 -39.24 -15.28 9.73
C ALA A 264 -39.15 -15.37 11.26
N GLU A 265 -39.76 -16.39 11.87
CA GLU A 265 -39.72 -16.59 13.33
C GLU A 265 -38.30 -16.87 13.84
N LEU A 266 -37.53 -17.71 13.13
CA LEU A 266 -36.13 -17.97 13.51
C LEU A 266 -35.24 -16.73 13.34
N ARG A 267 -35.53 -15.85 12.37
CA ARG A 267 -34.83 -14.58 12.20
C ARG A 267 -35.13 -13.60 13.33
N ALA A 268 -36.39 -13.46 13.72
CA ALA A 268 -36.77 -12.65 14.87
C ALA A 268 -36.05 -13.15 16.15
N TYR A 269 -36.00 -14.47 16.35
CA TYR A 269 -35.32 -15.05 17.50
C TYR A 269 -33.82 -14.66 17.58
N ILE A 270 -33.08 -14.67 16.46
CA ILE A 270 -31.65 -14.32 16.46
C ILE A 270 -31.38 -12.81 16.57
N GLU A 271 -32.39 -11.95 16.42
CA GLU A 271 -32.26 -10.51 16.67
C GLU A 271 -32.32 -10.20 18.17
N GLU A 272 -33.08 -11.00 18.93
CA GLU A 272 -33.30 -10.81 20.38
C GLU A 272 -32.39 -11.70 21.25
N ASN A 273 -31.83 -12.77 20.69
CA ASN A 273 -31.06 -13.76 21.45
C ASN A 273 -29.63 -13.91 20.92
N GLU A 274 -28.69 -14.13 21.84
CA GLU A 274 -27.27 -14.32 21.52
C GLU A 274 -27.04 -15.55 20.64
N SER A 275 -27.70 -16.68 20.96
CA SER A 275 -27.52 -17.94 20.25
C SER A 275 -28.83 -18.63 19.86
N ILE A 276 -28.87 -19.20 18.64
CA ILE A 276 -29.87 -20.17 18.17
C ILE A 276 -29.33 -21.61 18.22
N LEU A 277 -28.02 -21.76 18.42
CA LEU A 277 -27.32 -23.04 18.43
C LEU A 277 -27.01 -23.54 19.86
N ASP A 278 -27.46 -22.80 20.88
CA ASP A 278 -27.45 -23.26 22.25
C ASP A 278 -28.69 -24.13 22.55
N GLU A 279 -28.75 -24.70 23.74
CA GLU A 279 -29.83 -25.60 24.14
C GLU A 279 -31.21 -24.93 24.04
N LYS A 280 -31.32 -23.67 24.48
CA LYS A 280 -32.56 -22.88 24.41
C LYS A 280 -32.98 -22.59 22.98
N GLY A 281 -32.05 -22.13 22.13
CA GLY A 281 -32.32 -21.85 20.73
C GLY A 281 -32.71 -23.10 19.95
N LEU A 282 -32.04 -24.23 20.20
CA LEU A 282 -32.40 -25.49 19.56
C LEU A 282 -33.74 -26.05 20.06
N ALA A 283 -34.13 -25.78 21.30
CA ALA A 283 -35.48 -26.10 21.79
C ALA A 283 -36.53 -25.24 21.07
N PHE A 284 -36.30 -23.94 20.93
CA PHE A 284 -37.17 -23.03 20.18
C PHE A 284 -37.31 -23.46 18.71
N VAL A 285 -36.20 -23.83 18.04
CA VAL A 285 -36.25 -24.34 16.66
C VAL A 285 -37.15 -25.57 16.55
N ARG A 286 -37.08 -26.50 17.51
CA ARG A 286 -37.95 -27.69 17.52
C ARG A 286 -39.41 -27.32 17.73
N GLU A 287 -39.70 -26.35 18.59
CA GLU A 287 -41.05 -25.82 18.80
C GLU A 287 -41.63 -25.26 17.51
N ILE A 288 -40.88 -24.39 16.83
CA ILE A 288 -41.31 -23.78 15.55
C ILE A 288 -41.52 -24.85 14.47
N LEU A 289 -40.60 -25.81 14.36
CA LEU A 289 -40.77 -26.92 13.41
C LEU A 289 -41.97 -27.82 13.77
N THR A 290 -42.27 -28.01 15.06
CA THR A 290 -43.47 -28.78 15.47
C THR A 290 -44.75 -28.05 15.08
N LYS A 291 -44.77 -26.72 15.22
CA LYS A 291 -45.90 -25.86 14.84
C LYS A 291 -46.15 -25.85 13.33
N TYR A 292 -45.10 -25.68 12.53
CA TYR A 292 -45.22 -25.42 11.08
C TYR A 292 -44.93 -26.62 10.18
N ALA A 293 -44.28 -27.65 10.72
CA ALA A 293 -43.80 -28.83 10.00
C ALA A 293 -43.97 -30.14 10.81
N PRO A 294 -45.16 -30.42 11.39
CA PRO A 294 -45.35 -31.55 12.31
C PRO A 294 -45.14 -32.94 11.67
N ALA A 295 -45.27 -33.03 10.34
CA ALA A 295 -45.04 -34.27 9.60
C ALA A 295 -43.55 -34.55 9.32
N LEU A 296 -42.66 -33.59 9.59
CA LEU A 296 -41.23 -33.72 9.40
C LEU A 296 -40.61 -34.52 10.54
N ASN A 297 -39.59 -35.33 10.22
CA ASN A 297 -38.68 -35.82 11.26
C ASN A 297 -37.78 -34.65 11.73
N ILE A 298 -38.25 -33.94 12.75
CA ILE A 298 -37.64 -32.71 13.27
C ILE A 298 -36.19 -32.95 13.71
N ASP A 299 -35.93 -34.00 14.48
CA ASP A 299 -34.58 -34.28 14.98
C ASP A 299 -33.61 -34.60 13.84
N PHE A 300 -34.06 -35.32 12.81
CA PHE A 300 -33.25 -35.55 11.62
C PHE A 300 -32.96 -34.25 10.86
N ALA A 301 -33.97 -33.39 10.68
CA ALA A 301 -33.83 -32.11 9.98
C ALA A 301 -32.86 -31.17 10.71
N VAL A 302 -33.03 -31.00 12.03
CA VAL A 302 -32.14 -30.19 12.87
C VAL A 302 -30.72 -30.74 12.84
N LYS A 303 -30.54 -32.06 12.99
CA LYS A 303 -29.22 -32.70 12.92
C LYS A 303 -28.55 -32.45 11.56
N LYS A 304 -29.27 -32.59 10.46
CA LYS A 304 -28.72 -32.35 9.11
C LYS A 304 -28.38 -30.88 8.86
N ALA A 305 -29.22 -29.96 9.32
CA ALA A 305 -28.92 -28.53 9.25
C ALA A 305 -27.65 -28.17 10.02
N LEU A 306 -27.44 -28.77 11.21
CA LEU A 306 -26.20 -28.62 11.98
C LEU A 306 -24.99 -29.16 11.21
N GLU A 307 -25.04 -30.39 10.71
CA GLU A 307 -23.95 -31.01 9.93
C GLU A 307 -23.55 -30.16 8.70
N TYR A 308 -24.53 -29.63 7.96
CA TYR A 308 -24.26 -28.77 6.81
C TYR A 308 -23.71 -27.41 7.19
N THR A 309 -24.20 -26.84 8.29
CA THR A 309 -23.68 -25.56 8.83
C THR A 309 -22.23 -25.69 9.27
N GLU A 310 -21.87 -26.81 9.90
CA GLU A 310 -20.51 -27.09 10.35
C GLU A 310 -19.57 -27.18 9.15
N LYS A 311 -19.97 -27.96 8.13
CA LYS A 311 -19.21 -28.08 6.88
C LYS A 311 -19.05 -26.75 6.15
N ALA A 312 -20.11 -25.93 6.10
CA ALA A 312 -20.06 -24.61 5.47
C ALA A 312 -19.14 -23.65 6.24
N THR A 313 -19.17 -23.70 7.57
CA THR A 313 -18.30 -22.90 8.45
C THR A 313 -16.84 -23.31 8.28
N TYR A 314 -16.55 -24.61 8.28
CA TYR A 314 -15.21 -25.14 8.00
C TYR A 314 -14.65 -24.62 6.68
N GLN A 315 -15.42 -24.78 5.59
CA GLN A 315 -15.00 -24.34 4.26
C GLN A 315 -14.81 -22.82 4.19
N ALA A 316 -15.64 -22.05 4.89
CA ALA A 316 -15.50 -20.60 4.96
C ALA A 316 -14.21 -20.17 5.69
N MET A 317 -13.81 -20.87 6.76
CA MET A 317 -12.58 -20.57 7.50
C MET A 317 -11.33 -21.01 6.72
N GLU A 318 -11.39 -22.16 6.04
CA GLU A 318 -10.32 -22.59 5.12
C GLU A 318 -10.10 -21.56 4.00
N ALA A 319 -11.19 -21.12 3.36
CA ALA A 319 -11.14 -20.06 2.36
C ALA A 319 -10.60 -18.73 2.91
N LEU A 320 -10.96 -18.37 4.15
CA LEU A 320 -10.44 -17.17 4.82
C LEU A 320 -8.92 -17.20 4.91
N VAL A 321 -8.37 -18.30 5.44
CA VAL A 321 -6.93 -18.48 5.60
C VAL A 321 -6.23 -18.46 4.25
N HIS A 322 -6.76 -19.17 3.25
CA HIS A 322 -6.19 -19.12 1.90
C HIS A 322 -6.19 -17.71 1.32
N ASN A 323 -7.31 -17.01 1.39
CA ASN A 323 -7.44 -15.65 0.86
C ASN A 323 -6.46 -14.69 1.54
N LEU A 324 -6.27 -14.76 2.86
CA LEU A 324 -5.31 -13.89 3.56
C LEU A 324 -3.83 -14.20 3.21
N ASN A 325 -3.53 -15.34 2.59
CA ASN A 325 -2.18 -15.70 2.13
C ASN A 325 -1.99 -15.59 0.61
N THR A 326 -3.04 -15.36 -0.16
CA THR A 326 -2.97 -15.27 -1.63
C THR A 326 -3.40 -13.92 -2.18
N MET A 327 -4.22 -13.17 -1.45
CA MET A 327 -4.60 -11.82 -1.85
C MET A 327 -3.45 -10.86 -1.58
N HIS A 328 -3.15 -10.01 -2.57
CA HIS A 328 -2.17 -8.96 -2.41
C HIS A 328 -2.81 -7.65 -1.91
N SER A 329 -1.98 -6.85 -1.25
CA SER A 329 -2.21 -5.48 -0.77
C SER A 329 -1.02 -4.61 -1.19
N ARG A 330 -1.03 -3.32 -0.86
CA ARG A 330 0.03 -2.35 -1.18
C ARG A 330 0.42 -2.41 -2.65
N ALA A 331 -0.57 -2.11 -3.48
CA ALA A 331 -0.42 -2.12 -4.93
C ALA A 331 -0.03 -3.48 -5.52
N GLY A 332 -0.27 -4.61 -4.83
CA GLY A 332 0.03 -5.93 -5.37
C GLY A 332 1.36 -6.53 -4.92
N ALA A 333 2.10 -5.82 -4.07
CA ALA A 333 3.47 -6.19 -3.72
C ALA A 333 3.59 -7.11 -2.50
N GLN A 334 2.55 -7.21 -1.66
CA GLN A 334 2.63 -7.89 -0.36
C GLN A 334 1.28 -8.44 0.11
N ILE A 335 1.25 -9.60 0.77
CA ILE A 335 0.04 -10.11 1.45
C ILE A 335 -0.33 -9.25 2.68
N PRO A 336 -1.62 -9.12 3.04
CA PRO A 336 -2.01 -8.33 4.20
C PRO A 336 -1.36 -8.79 5.50
N PHE A 337 -0.78 -7.84 6.25
CA PHE A 337 -0.29 -8.10 7.59
C PHE A 337 -1.49 -8.10 8.54
N SER A 338 -2.00 -9.31 8.81
CA SER A 338 -3.26 -9.50 9.51
C SER A 338 -3.11 -10.28 10.81
N SER A 339 -3.97 -9.98 11.77
CA SER A 339 -4.09 -10.70 13.03
C SER A 339 -5.55 -10.98 13.35
N ILE A 340 -5.80 -12.16 13.91
CA ILE A 340 -7.13 -12.60 14.32
C ILE A 340 -7.05 -13.12 15.76
N ASN A 341 -8.01 -12.69 16.58
CA ASN A 341 -8.12 -13.08 17.97
C ASN A 341 -9.43 -13.85 18.19
N TYR A 342 -9.34 -14.93 18.97
CA TYR A 342 -10.48 -15.74 19.41
C TYR A 342 -10.21 -16.33 20.80
N GLY A 343 -11.20 -16.98 21.40
CA GLY A 343 -11.09 -17.68 22.70
C GLY A 343 -11.84 -17.02 23.86
N THR A 344 -12.46 -15.86 23.63
CA THR A 344 -13.22 -15.12 24.64
C THR A 344 -14.72 -15.36 24.59
N ASP A 345 -15.25 -15.93 23.50
CA ASP A 345 -16.64 -16.33 23.36
C ASP A 345 -16.79 -17.84 23.58
N THR A 346 -17.53 -18.22 24.62
CA THR A 346 -17.82 -19.62 24.96
C THR A 346 -19.14 -20.11 24.35
N SER A 347 -19.83 -19.30 23.56
CA SER A 347 -21.09 -19.69 22.92
C SER A 347 -20.86 -20.78 21.87
N PRO A 348 -21.84 -21.68 21.64
CA PRO A 348 -21.71 -22.73 20.62
C PRO A 348 -21.42 -22.20 19.21
N LYS A 349 -21.95 -21.03 18.83
CA LYS A 349 -21.68 -20.38 17.54
C LYS A 349 -20.21 -19.97 17.41
N ALA A 350 -19.65 -19.39 18.47
CA ALA A 350 -18.25 -19.02 18.49
C ALA A 350 -17.33 -20.24 18.52
N ALA A 351 -17.69 -21.27 19.30
CA ALA A 351 -16.96 -22.54 19.34
C ALA A 351 -16.80 -23.14 17.93
N TRP A 352 -17.81 -23.00 17.07
CA TRP A 352 -17.74 -23.49 15.70
C TRP A 352 -16.75 -22.67 14.86
N SER A 353 -16.76 -21.35 14.98
CA SER A 353 -15.81 -20.45 14.30
C SER A 353 -14.37 -20.60 14.81
N SER A 354 -14.17 -20.81 16.12
CA SER A 354 -12.85 -20.92 16.76
C SER A 354 -12.23 -22.31 16.57
N ALA A 355 -13.02 -23.38 16.70
CA ALA A 355 -12.55 -24.75 16.48
C ALA A 355 -12.11 -24.99 15.03
N THR A 356 -12.77 -24.35 14.05
CA THR A 356 -12.36 -24.43 12.64
C THR A 356 -11.15 -23.58 12.31
N CYS A 357 -10.97 -22.39 12.90
CA CYS A 357 -9.75 -21.59 12.69
C CYS A 357 -8.48 -22.26 13.25
N CYS A 358 -8.59 -23.10 14.29
CA CYS A 358 -7.47 -23.83 14.88
C CYS A 358 -6.98 -25.03 14.03
N TRP A 359 -7.76 -25.50 13.05
CA TRP A 359 -7.51 -26.77 12.36
C TRP A 359 -6.87 -26.74 10.96
N PRO A 360 -6.95 -25.68 10.12
CA PRO A 360 -6.19 -25.65 8.86
C PRO A 360 -4.67 -25.83 9.02
N PRO A 361 -3.99 -25.41 10.11
CA PRO A 361 -2.56 -25.69 10.22
C PRO A 361 -2.23 -27.18 10.44
N LYS A 362 -3.21 -28.05 10.76
CA LYS A 362 -3.00 -29.49 10.97
C LYS A 362 -3.29 -30.36 9.74
N ARG A 363 -4.10 -29.89 8.79
CA ARG A 363 -4.45 -30.63 7.54
C ARG A 363 -3.82 -30.07 6.28
N ALA A 364 -3.08 -28.95 6.38
CA ALA A 364 -2.17 -28.52 5.33
C ALA A 364 -1.27 -29.73 4.98
N SER A 365 -1.48 -30.29 3.79
CA SER A 365 -0.84 -31.50 3.27
C SER A 365 0.68 -31.42 3.44
N ALA A 366 1.36 -32.57 3.37
CA ALA A 366 2.83 -32.71 3.42
C ALA A 366 3.62 -31.86 2.39
N THR A 367 2.95 -30.98 1.64
CA THR A 367 3.43 -30.03 0.63
C THR A 367 3.19 -28.56 0.97
N ALA A 368 2.44 -28.23 2.03
CA ALA A 368 2.01 -26.86 2.34
C ALA A 368 2.91 -26.20 3.40
N ARG A 369 3.57 -25.09 3.03
CA ARG A 369 4.33 -24.24 3.98
C ARG A 369 3.39 -23.66 5.03
N ARG A 370 3.89 -23.44 6.26
CA ARG A 370 3.13 -22.71 7.29
C ARG A 370 2.70 -21.35 6.75
N PRO A 371 1.42 -20.95 6.90
CA PRO A 371 0.95 -19.65 6.44
C PRO A 371 1.63 -18.53 7.24
N SER A 372 1.93 -17.42 6.56
CA SER A 372 2.53 -16.22 7.16
C SER A 372 1.50 -15.27 7.77
N SER A 373 0.24 -15.36 7.33
CA SER A 373 -0.91 -14.62 7.85
C SER A 373 -2.15 -15.53 7.96
N PRO A 374 -3.19 -15.17 8.72
CA PRO A 374 -3.13 -14.20 9.81
C PRO A 374 -2.30 -14.74 10.97
N SER A 375 -1.71 -13.83 11.75
CA SER A 375 -1.24 -14.18 13.08
C SER A 375 -2.44 -14.55 13.95
N ILE A 376 -2.38 -15.71 14.58
CA ILE A 376 -3.47 -16.29 15.35
C ILE A 376 -3.11 -16.21 16.83
N SER A 377 -3.97 -15.56 17.62
CA SER A 377 -3.85 -15.55 19.07
C SER A 377 -5.13 -16.08 19.71
N SER A 378 -4.99 -17.14 20.52
CA SER A 378 -6.03 -17.64 21.41
C SER A 378 -5.89 -16.95 22.76
N ARG A 379 -6.97 -16.39 23.29
CA ARG A 379 -7.02 -15.90 24.67
C ARG A 379 -7.59 -16.93 25.62
#